data_AF-A4ZHB9-F1
#
_entry.id   AF-A4ZHB9-F1
#
_cell.length_a   1.000
_cell.length_b   1.000
_cell.length_c   1.000
_cell.angle_alpha   90.00
_cell.angle_beta   90.00
_cell.angle_gamma   90.00
#
_symmetry.space_group_name_H-M   'P 1'
#
loop_
_entity.id
_entity.type
_entity.pdbx_description
1 polymer ?
#
loop_
_entity_poly.entity_id
_entity_poly.type
_entity_poly.pdbx_seq_one_letter_code
_entity_poly.pdbx_strand_id
1 'polypeptide(L)' 'MKIKVLKFFLILILISIIISIGILYYHNILFQLSPRILYLLLSNEINIFHLHYDCHEFCPGFISVCDFELLIMELSGELN' A
#
# COMPACT_ATOMS: atom_id res chain seq x y z
N MET A 1 14.14 32.62 1.01
CA MET A 1 12.80 32.09 1.36
C MET A 1 12.69 32.00 2.89
N LYS A 2 11.75 32.71 3.53
CA LYS A 2 11.74 32.89 5.00
C LYS A 2 11.60 31.53 5.70
N ILE A 3 12.36 31.29 6.77
CA ILE A 3 12.32 30.06 7.61
C ILE A 3 10.89 29.64 8.00
N LYS A 4 9.98 30.61 8.15
CA LYS A 4 8.55 30.40 8.41
C LYS A 4 7.85 29.61 7.29
N VAL A 5 8.19 29.87 6.01
CA VAL A 5 7.63 29.17 4.85
C VAL A 5 8.11 27.72 4.83
N LEU A 6 9.40 27.47 5.10
CA LEU A 6 9.94 26.11 5.17
C LEU A 6 9.26 25.28 6.27
N LYS A 7 9.08 25.86 7.47
CA LYS A 7 8.36 25.19 8.57
C LYS A 7 6.92 24.86 8.19
N PHE A 8 6.24 25.76 7.49
CA PHE A 8 4.88 25.51 7.01
C PHE A 8 4.82 24.35 6.01
N PHE A 9 5.74 24.29 5.05
CA PHE A 9 5.84 23.16 4.12
C PHE A 9 6.12 21.84 4.84
N LEU A 10 7.02 21.83 5.82
CA LEU A 10 7.31 20.63 6.62
C LEU A 10 6.08 20.13 7.38
N ILE A 11 5.29 21.04 7.94
CA ILE A 11 4.03 20.69 8.62
C ILE A 11 3.02 20.09 7.64
N LEU A 12 2.89 20.65 6.43
CA LEU A 12 2.00 20.10 5.40
C LEU A 12 2.43 18.69 4.98
N ILE A 13 3.73 18.45 4.79
CA ILE A 13 4.27 17.13 4.48
C ILE A 13 3.94 16.15 5.61
N LEU A 14 4.16 16.55 6.86
CA LEU A 14 3.86 15.71 8.02
C LEU A 14 2.37 15.34 8.08
N ILE A 15 1.49 16.30 7.89
CA ILE A 15 0.03 16.08 7.88
C ILE A 15 -0.34 15.12 6.74
N SER A 16 0.23 15.31 5.54
CA SER A 16 -0.01 14.42 4.41
C SER A 16 0.42 12.98 4.72
N ILE A 17 1.59 12.77 5.32
CA ILE A 17 2.08 11.45 5.73
C ILE A 17 1.12 10.80 6.74
N ILE A 18 0.67 11.56 7.75
CA ILE A 18 -0.27 11.06 8.77
C ILE A 18 -1.59 10.61 8.12
N ILE A 19 -2.15 11.42 7.22
CA ILE A 19 -3.39 11.09 6.51
C ILE A 19 -3.20 9.83 5.67
N SER A 20 -2.09 9.72 4.93
CA SER A 20 -1.79 8.53 4.12
C SER A 20 -1.69 7.26 4.98
N ILE A 21 -1.02 7.33 6.13
CA ILE A 21 -0.94 6.20 7.08
C ILE A 21 -2.34 5.85 7.61
N GLY A 22 -3.16 6.85 7.93
CA GLY A 22 -4.53 6.65 8.39
C GLY A 22 -5.41 5.93 7.36
N ILE A 23 -5.30 6.31 6.08
CA ILE A 23 -6.00 5.64 4.98
C ILE A 23 -5.54 4.18 4.86
N LEU A 24 -4.22 3.93 4.88
CA LEU A 24 -3.68 2.57 4.79
C LEU A 24 -4.08 1.70 5.99
N TYR A 25 -4.18 2.29 7.18
CA TYR A 25 -4.69 1.60 8.38
C TYR A 25 -6.18 1.26 8.25
N TYR A 26 -7.01 2.21 7.80
CA TYR A 26 -8.46 2.02 7.65
C TYR A 26 -8.79 0.88 6.68
N HIS A 27 -8.00 0.75 5.61
CA HIS A 27 -8.15 -0.34 4.64
C HIS A 27 -7.46 -1.66 5.05
N ASN A 28 -6.95 -1.77 6.27
CA ASN A 28 -6.18 -2.93 6.80
C ASN A 28 -4.92 -3.30 6.00
N ILE A 29 -4.49 -2.44 5.07
CA ILE A 29 -3.35 -2.70 4.17
C ILE A 29 -2.04 -2.82 4.96
N LEU A 30 -1.86 -1.99 6.00
CA LEU A 30 -0.66 -2.01 6.84
C LEU A 30 -0.48 -3.32 7.63
N PHE A 31 -1.56 -4.03 7.92
CA PHE A 31 -1.51 -5.29 8.67
C PHE A 31 -1.39 -6.51 7.76
N GLN A 32 -1.93 -6.42 6.54
CA GLN A 32 -2.01 -7.52 5.60
C GLN A 32 -0.81 -7.58 4.65
N LEU A 33 -0.24 -6.43 4.29
CA LEU A 33 0.89 -6.35 3.37
C LEU A 33 2.18 -6.00 4.10
N SER A 34 3.21 -6.83 3.91
CA SER A 34 4.56 -6.46 4.33
C SER A 34 5.03 -5.20 3.58
N PRO A 35 5.89 -4.35 4.19
CA PRO A 35 6.45 -3.18 3.51
C PRO A 35 7.15 -3.52 2.19
N ARG A 36 7.76 -4.71 2.09
CA ARG A 36 8.37 -5.22 0.86
C ARG A 36 7.34 -5.41 -0.24
N ILE A 37 6.23 -6.07 0.06
CA ILE A 37 5.15 -6.31 -0.91
C ILE A 37 4.46 -5.01 -1.30
N LEU A 38 4.21 -4.11 -0.33
CA LEU A 38 3.64 -2.79 -0.58
C LEU A 38 4.51 -1.99 -1.58
N TYR A 39 5.83 -1.97 -1.35
CA TYR A 39 6.77 -1.32 -2.26
C TYR A 39 6.73 -1.95 -3.65
N LEU A 40 6.75 -3.28 -3.74
CA LEU A 40 6.77 -4.04 -4.99
C LEU A 40 5.50 -3.80 -5.83
N LEU A 41 4.34 -3.72 -5.18
CA LEU A 41 3.07 -3.40 -5.84
C LEU A 41 3.04 -1.94 -6.32
N LEU A 42 3.47 -1.00 -5.47
CA LEU A 42 3.50 0.43 -5.83
C LEU A 42 4.52 0.74 -6.93
N SER A 43 5.67 0.06 -6.93
CA SER A 43 6.70 0.24 -7.98
C SER A 43 6.26 -0.29 -9.35
N ASN A 44 5.28 -1.19 -9.37
CA ASN A 44 4.67 -1.72 -10.60
C ASN A 44 3.32 -1.08 -10.91
N GLU A 45 3.03 0.09 -10.32
CA GLU A 45 1.80 0.86 -10.54
C GLU A 45 0.50 0.10 -10.20
N ILE A 46 0.58 -0.92 -9.35
CA ILE A 46 -0.58 -1.74 -8.97
C ILE A 46 -1.35 -1.03 -7.86
N ASN A 47 -2.66 -0.88 -8.08
CA ASN A 47 -3.54 -0.27 -7.10
C ASN A 47 -3.80 -1.21 -5.91
N ILE A 48 -3.07 -0.96 -4.81
CA ILE A 48 -3.16 -1.71 -3.55
C ILE A 48 -4.55 -1.66 -2.89
N PHE A 49 -5.36 -0.63 -3.17
CA PHE A 49 -6.72 -0.54 -2.63
C PHE A 49 -7.70 -1.47 -3.36
N HIS A 50 -7.33 -1.90 -4.56
CA HIS A 50 -8.12 -2.84 -5.37
C HIS A 50 -7.73 -4.30 -5.08
N LEU A 51 -6.54 -4.51 -4.54
CA LEU A 51 -6.05 -5.81 -4.08
C LEU A 51 -6.58 -6.08 -2.66
N HIS A 52 -7.87 -6.41 -2.56
CA HIS A 52 -8.41 -6.97 -1.33
C HIS A 52 -8.32 -8.50 -1.41
N TYR A 53 -7.46 -9.05 -0.55
CA TYR A 53 -7.19 -10.48 -0.44
C TYR A 53 -8.33 -11.18 0.31
N ASP A 54 -8.74 -12.34 -0.20
CA ASP A 54 -9.91 -13.10 0.23
C ASP A 54 -9.68 -13.78 1.60
N CYS A 55 -9.66 -13.00 2.68
CA CYS A 55 -9.41 -13.53 4.03
C CYS A 55 -10.62 -13.52 4.98
N HIS A 56 -11.79 -12.97 4.59
CA HIS A 56 -12.97 -12.96 5.47
C HIS A 56 -14.31 -12.95 4.73
N GLU A 57 -15.27 -13.72 5.25
CA GLU A 57 -16.63 -14.04 4.75
C GLU A 57 -17.56 -12.84 4.46
N PHE A 58 -17.12 -11.59 4.65
CA PHE A 58 -17.98 -10.40 4.55
C PHE A 58 -17.53 -9.34 3.52
N CYS A 59 -16.51 -9.62 2.72
CA CYS A 59 -16.14 -8.75 1.60
C CYS A 59 -15.95 -9.60 0.34
N PRO A 60 -16.60 -9.29 -0.81
CA PRO A 60 -16.29 -9.97 -2.05
C PRO A 60 -14.84 -9.66 -2.44
N GLY A 61 -13.95 -10.65 -2.29
CA GLY A 61 -12.54 -10.58 -2.65
C GLY A 61 -12.34 -10.53 -4.17
N PHE A 62 -11.35 -9.76 -4.62
CA PHE A 62 -11.05 -9.58 -6.06
C PHE A 62 -9.89 -10.46 -6.54
N ILE A 63 -9.04 -10.95 -5.64
CA ILE A 63 -7.91 -11.82 -5.96
C ILE A 63 -7.81 -12.97 -4.96
N SER A 64 -7.66 -14.20 -5.47
CA SER A 64 -7.46 -15.36 -4.61
C SER A 64 -6.05 -15.33 -4.00
N VAL A 65 -5.87 -16.11 -2.92
CA VAL A 65 -4.56 -16.26 -2.27
C VAL A 65 -3.47 -16.69 -3.24
N CYS A 66 -3.76 -17.72 -4.03
CA CYS A 66 -2.81 -18.29 -4.96
C CYS A 66 -2.45 -17.31 -6.09
N ASP A 67 -3.44 -16.59 -6.61
CA ASP A 67 -3.19 -15.58 -7.66
C ASP A 67 -2.37 -14.41 -7.13
N PHE A 68 -2.58 -14.03 -5.87
CA PHE A 68 -1.78 -13.02 -5.22
C PHE A 68 -0.32 -13.48 -5.03
N GLU A 69 -0.09 -14.71 -4.56
CA GLU A 69 1.26 -15.26 -4.44
C GLU A 69 1.98 -15.34 -5.79
N LEU A 70 1.29 -15.80 -6.84
CA LEU A 70 1.83 -15.84 -8.20
C LEU A 70 2.22 -14.45 -8.70
N LEU A 71 1.36 -13.45 -8.48
CA LEU A 71 1.66 -12.06 -8.81
C LEU A 71 2.93 -11.58 -8.08
N ILE A 72 3.07 -11.87 -6.78
CA ILE A 72 4.25 -11.48 -6.02
C ILE A 72 5.51 -12.18 -6.56
N MET A 73 5.44 -13.47 -6.90
CA MET A 73 6.56 -14.23 -7.48
C MET A 73 6.97 -13.73 -8.85
N GLU A 74 6.01 -13.34 -9.71
CA GLU A 74 6.30 -12.75 -11.02
C GLU A 74 6.98 -11.38 -10.87
N LEU A 75 6.43 -10.51 -10.02
CA LEU A 75 6.95 -9.17 -9.77
C LEU A 75 8.30 -9.17 -9.04
N SER A 76 8.60 -10.21 -8.25
CA SER A 76 9.90 -10.40 -7.61
C SER A 76 10.95 -11.01 -8.55
N GLY A 77 10.55 -11.48 -9.73
CA GLY A 77 11.42 -12.18 -10.68
C GLY A 77 11.76 -13.61 -10.27
N GLU A 78 11.01 -14.20 -9.33
CA GLU A 78 11.19 -15.58 -8.86
C GLU A 78 10.51 -16.62 -9.79
N LEU A 79 9.62 -16.16 -10.69
CA LEU A 79 8.95 -17.01 -11.67
C LEU A 79 9.77 -17.23 -12.97
N ASN A 80 10.88 -16.50 -13.16
CA ASN A 80 11.73 -16.52 -14.36
C ASN A 80 13.03 -17.32 -14.17
#